data_AF-A0A101XLB7-F1
#
_entry.id   AF-A0A101XLB7-F1
#
_cell.length_a   1.000
_cell.length_b   1.000
_cell.length_c   1.000
_cell.angle_alpha   90.00
_cell.angle_beta   90.00
_cell.angle_gamma   90.00
#
_symmetry.space_group_name_H-M   'P 1'
#
loop_
_entity.id
_entity.type
_entity.pdbx_description
1 polymer ?
#
loop_
_entity_poly.entity_id
_entity_poly.type
_entity_poly.pdbx_seq_one_letter_code
_entity_poly.pdbx_strand_id
1 'polypeptide(L)' 'MGKVALVTGASSGLGRGLARELAVRGYDLVLVGRRRGVLEELAGELKDRYNVDAGPLTKTYPTWAR' A
#
# COMPACT_ATOMS: atom_id res chain seq x y z
N MET A 1 -5.71 19.40 -4.90
CA MET A 1 -5.78 18.40 -3.82
C MET A 1 -5.57 17.03 -4.45
N GLY A 2 -4.54 16.27 -4.06
CA GLY A 2 -4.34 14.90 -4.52
C GLY A 2 -5.38 13.95 -3.91
N LYS A 3 -5.66 12.82 -4.57
CA LYS A 3 -6.60 11.81 -4.06
C LYS A 3 -5.80 10.69 -3.40
N VAL A 4 -6.23 10.26 -2.21
CA VAL A 4 -5.61 9.15 -1.47
C VAL A 4 -6.54 7.95 -1.48
N ALA A 5 -5.99 6.75 -1.68
CA ALA A 5 -6.73 5.50 -1.61
C ALA A 5 -6.13 4.52 -0.59
N LEU A 6 -6.99 3.85 0.16
CA LEU A 6 -6.63 2.78 1.10
C LEU A 6 -6.88 1.43 0.44
N VAL A 7 -5.85 0.59 0.33
CA VAL A 7 -5.97 -0.75 -0.26
C VAL A 7 -5.72 -1.81 0.82
N THR A 8 -6.77 -2.55 1.17
CA THR A 8 -6.66 -3.69 2.09
C THR A 8 -6.23 -4.95 1.35
N GLY A 9 -5.38 -5.77 1.99
CA GLY A 9 -4.82 -6.94 1.34
C GLY A 9 -3.83 -6.62 0.21
N ALA A 10 -3.19 -5.44 0.25
CA ALA A 10 -2.30 -4.95 -0.81
C ALA A 10 -1.07 -5.85 -1.07
N SER A 11 -0.75 -6.78 -0.18
CA SER A 11 0.44 -7.63 -0.28
C SER A 11 0.38 -8.73 -1.37
N SER A 12 -0.77 -8.99 -2.00
CA SER A 12 -0.89 -10.04 -3.02
C SER A 12 -2.17 -9.96 -3.85
N GLY A 13 -2.22 -10.70 -4.96
CA GLY A 13 -3.43 -10.93 -5.74
C GLY A 13 -4.10 -9.63 -6.20
N LEU A 14 -5.43 -9.57 -6.07
CA LEU A 14 -6.24 -8.44 -6.51
C LEU A 14 -5.83 -7.12 -5.83
N GLY A 15 -5.50 -7.15 -4.53
CA GLY A 15 -5.08 -5.94 -3.80
C GLY A 15 -3.81 -5.32 -4.39
N ARG A 16 -2.81 -6.14 -4.76
CA ARG A 16 -1.59 -5.66 -5.41
C ARG A 16 -1.88 -5.08 -6.80
N GLY A 17 -2.75 -5.73 -7.57
CA GLY A 17 -3.19 -5.22 -8.88
C GLY A 17 -3.95 -3.90 -8.77
N LEU A 18 -4.90 -3.80 -7.84
CA LEU A 18 -5.70 -2.60 -7.62
C LEU A 18 -4.84 -1.41 -7.17
N ALA A 19 -3.84 -1.63 -6.30
CA ALA A 19 -2.91 -0.59 -5.90
C ALA A 19 -2.15 -0.01 -7.11
N ARG A 20 -1.71 -0.85 -8.05
CA ARG A 20 -1.05 -0.40 -9.28
C ARG A 20 -1.99 0.41 -10.18
N GLU A 21 -3.22 -0.06 -10.39
CA GLU A 21 -4.21 0.65 -11.19
C GLU A 21 -4.57 2.03 -10.60
N LEU A 22 -4.64 2.13 -9.28
CA LEU A 22 -4.86 3.41 -8.60
C LEU A 22 -3.65 4.34 -8.72
N ALA A 23 -2.43 3.80 -8.63
CA ALA A 23 -1.21 4.58 -8.83
C ALA A 23 -1.10 5.15 -10.25
N VAL A 24 -1.43 4.36 -11.28
CA VAL A 24 -1.50 4.81 -12.69
C VAL A 24 -2.47 5.99 -12.84
N ARG A 25 -3.54 6.03 -12.05
CA ARG A 25 -4.53 7.10 -12.03
C ARG A 25 -4.12 8.31 -11.17
N GLY A 26 -2.90 8.31 -10.61
CA GLY A 26 -2.34 9.39 -9.80
C GLY A 26 -2.86 9.46 -8.37
N TYR A 27 -3.24 8.32 -7.79
CA TYR A 27 -3.61 8.25 -6.37
C TYR A 27 -2.38 7.96 -5.50
N ASP A 28 -2.26 8.69 -4.39
CA ASP A 28 -1.39 8.30 -3.30
C ASP A 28 -2.03 7.14 -2.53
N LEU A 29 -1.22 6.26 -1.95
CA LEU A 29 -1.68 4.95 -1.51
C LEU A 29 -1.28 4.63 -0.08
N VAL A 30 -2.26 4.18 0.71
CA VAL A 30 -2.03 3.51 1.98
C VAL A 30 -2.22 2.00 1.77
N LEU A 31 -1.14 1.25 1.87
CA LEU A 31 -1.09 -0.18 1.55
C LEU A 31 -1.22 -1.01 2.84
N VAL A 32 -2.36 -1.65 3.05
CA VAL A 32 -2.64 -2.40 4.29
C VAL A 32 -2.40 -3.89 4.12
N GLY A 33 -1.65 -4.48 5.03
CA GLY A 33 -1.40 -5.91 5.06
C GLY A 33 -0.56 -6.36 6.26
N ARG A 34 -0.27 -7.66 6.33
CA ARG A 34 0.50 -8.25 7.44
C ARG A 34 1.99 -8.35 7.18
N ARG A 35 2.40 -8.41 5.91
CA ARG A 35 3.79 -8.62 5.48
C ARG A 35 4.42 -7.28 5.11
N ARG A 36 5.11 -6.66 6.06
CA ARG A 36 5.71 -5.31 5.89
C ARG A 36 6.64 -5.22 4.68
N GLY A 37 7.61 -6.11 4.55
CA GLY A 37 8.59 -6.07 3.45
C GLY A 37 7.94 -6.13 2.06
N VAL A 38 6.87 -6.91 1.90
CA VAL A 38 6.12 -6.98 0.62
C VAL A 38 5.42 -5.65 0.31
N LEU A 39 4.92 -4.95 1.34
CA LEU A 39 4.27 -3.65 1.17
C LEU A 39 5.29 -2.54 0.91
N GLU A 40 6.47 -2.60 1.52
CA GLU A 40 7.59 -1.68 1.28
C GLU A 40 8.13 -1.82 -0.14
N GLU A 41 8.31 -3.05 -0.63
CA GLU A 41 8.67 -3.33 -2.02
C GLU A 41 7.64 -2.74 -2.98
N LEU A 42 6.35 -2.98 -2.72
CA LEU A 42 5.27 -2.42 -3.53
C LEU A 42 5.27 -0.88 -3.46
N ALA A 43 5.44 -0.28 -2.28
CA ALA A 43 5.48 1.18 -2.15
C ALA A 43 6.62 1.81 -2.97
N GLY A 44 7.82 1.22 -2.92
CA GLY A 44 8.95 1.63 -3.76
C GLY A 44 8.65 1.50 -5.25
N GLU A 45 8.10 0.34 -5.66
CA GLU A 45 7.68 0.10 -7.04
C GLU A 45 6.71 1.18 -7.55
N LEU A 46 5.72 1.56 -6.74
CA LEU A 46 4.71 2.53 -7.12
C LEU A 46 5.26 3.96 -7.20
N LYS A 47 6.15 4.32 -6.27
CA LYS A 47 6.82 5.61 -6.27
C LYS A 47 7.71 5.77 -7.51
N ASP A 48 8.55 4.78 -7.78
CA ASP A 48 9.52 4.84 -8.88
C ASP A 48 8.84 4.87 -10.27
N ARG A 49 7.73 4.14 -10.43
CA ARG A 49 7.05 4.00 -11.74
C ARG A 49 6.01 5.07 -12.02
N TYR A 50 5.30 5.53 -10.99
CA TYR A 50 4.12 6.40 -11.17
C TYR A 50 4.26 7.75 -10.48
N ASN A 51 5.37 7.99 -9.76
CA ASN A 51 5.64 9.23 -9.04
C ASN A 51 4.50 9.61 -8.06
N VAL A 52 3.96 8.60 -7.37
CA VAL A 52 2.96 8.74 -6.30
C VAL A 52 3.58 8.38 -4.95
N ASP A 53 3.06 8.95 -3.86
CA ASP A 53 3.47 8.54 -2.52
C ASP A 53 2.69 7.29 -2.09
N ALA A 54 3.41 6.32 -1.54
CA ALA A 54 2.83 5.07 -1.05
C ALA A 54 3.44 4.68 0.29
N GLY A 55 2.60 4.31 1.27
CA GLY A 55 3.02 3.98 2.63
C GLY A 55 2.43 2.66 3.13
N PRO A 56 3.24 1.77 3.73
CA PRO A 56 2.74 0.54 4.33
C PRO A 56 2.04 0.79 5.67
N LEU A 57 0.88 0.19 5.87
CA LEU A 57 0.19 0.13 7.16
C LEU A 57 0.02 -1.33 7.59
N THR A 58 0.81 -1.74 8.59
CA THR A 58 0.72 -3.08 9.16
C THR A 58 0.10 -3.04 10.55
N LYS A 59 -0.66 -4.06 10.92
CA LYS A 59 -1.21 -4.17 12.27
C LYS A 59 -0.11 -4.44 13.30
N THR A 60 0.13 -3.46 14.16
CA THR A 60 0.89 -3.65 15.41
C THR A 60 -0.11 -3.83 16.53
N TYR A 61 -0.05 -4.96 17.24
CA TYR A 61 -0.87 -5.17 18.43
C TYR A 61 -0.10 -4.67 19.66
N PRO A 62 -0.74 -3.92 20.56
CA PRO A 62 -0.17 -3.68 21.88
C PRO A 62 -0.08 -5.01 22.64
N THR A 63 0.87 -5.13 23.57
CA THR A 63 1.19 -6.38 24.28
C THR A 63 0.03 -6.99 25.06
N TRP A 64 -0.97 -6.18 25.44
CA TRP A 64 -2.19 -6.62 26.12
C TRP A 64 -3.24 -7.26 25.20
N ALA A 65 -3.10 -7.12 23.88
CA ALA A 65 -4.07 -7.61 22.88
C ALA A 65 -3.69 -8.98 22.29
N ARG A 66 -2.80 -9.73 22.94
CA ARG A 66 -2.41 -11.10 22.60
C ARG A 66 -3.14 -12.12 23.45
#